data_AF-A0A2T4YDJ0-F1
#
_entry.id   AF-A0A2T4YDJ0-F1
#
_cell.length_a   1.000
_cell.length_b   1.000
_cell.length_c   1.000
_cell.angle_alpha   90.00
_cell.angle_beta   90.00
_cell.angle_gamma   90.00
#
_symmetry.space_group_name_H-M   'P 1'
#
loop_
_entity.id
_entity.type
_entity.pdbx_description
1 polymer ?
#
loop_
_entity_poly.entity_id
_entity_poly.type
_entity_poly.pdbx_seq_one_letter_code
_entity_poly.pdbx_strand_id
1 'polypeptide(L)' 'MVAMWRPPERFQSPAFIKRALYSESCRDEEGNPFNVVVWREWPGLSTTSYTLEDGTPVQYEDECVFRIVTTGKLLTRCD' A
#
# COMPACT_ATOMS: atom_id res chain seq x y z
N MET A 1 25.00 -42.37 12.15
CA MET A 1 23.79 -42.41 11.30
C MET A 1 23.33 -40.97 11.12
N VAL A 2 22.98 -40.63 9.88
CA VAL A 2 22.73 -39.29 9.36
C VAL A 2 21.69 -38.48 10.18
N ALA A 3 21.98 -37.20 10.37
CA ALA A 3 21.12 -36.23 11.05
C ALA A 3 19.77 -36.08 10.32
N MET A 4 18.66 -36.12 11.07
CA MET A 4 17.33 -35.83 10.54
C MET A 4 16.50 -35.07 11.58
N TRP A 5 16.86 -33.83 11.87
CA TRP A 5 15.89 -32.92 12.48
C TRP A 5 15.71 -31.74 11.54
N ARG A 6 14.49 -31.67 10.99
CA ARG A 6 14.04 -30.72 9.97
C ARG A 6 14.22 -29.28 10.45
N PRO A 7 14.63 -28.33 9.59
CA PRO A 7 14.66 -26.92 9.96
C PRO A 7 13.23 -26.43 10.26
N PRO A 8 13.00 -25.58 11.27
CA PRO A 8 11.70 -24.98 11.53
C PRO A 8 11.50 -23.77 10.62
N GLU A 9 11.57 -23.92 9.30
CA GLU A 9 11.62 -22.74 8.41
C GLU A 9 10.64 -22.87 7.27
N ARG A 10 9.38 -22.63 7.64
CA ARG A 10 8.53 -21.55 7.13
C ARG A 10 7.12 -21.96 7.52
N PHE A 11 6.76 -21.65 8.77
CA PHE A 11 5.43 -21.07 8.92
C PHE A 11 5.45 -19.86 7.98
N GLN A 12 5.01 -20.07 6.73
CA GLN A 12 4.24 -19.05 6.07
C GLN A 12 3.06 -18.87 7.02
N SER A 13 3.25 -18.01 8.03
CA SER A 13 2.15 -17.27 8.62
C SER A 13 1.27 -16.93 7.44
N PRO A 14 -0.04 -17.27 7.44
CA PRO A 14 -0.91 -16.78 6.38
C PRO A 14 -0.63 -15.30 6.38
N ALA A 15 0.07 -14.84 5.35
CA ALA A 15 0.64 -13.52 5.47
C ALA A 15 -0.58 -12.64 5.74
N PHE A 16 -0.42 -11.71 6.65
CA PHE A 16 -1.22 -10.50 6.65
C PHE A 16 -0.97 -9.82 5.30
N ILE A 17 -1.42 -10.47 4.21
CA ILE A 17 -1.28 -10.08 2.84
C ILE A 17 -2.24 -8.94 2.78
N LYS A 18 -1.73 -7.75 3.07
CA LYS A 18 -2.36 -6.48 2.72
C LYS A 18 -2.94 -6.71 1.34
N ARG A 19 -4.26 -6.74 1.24
CA ARG A 19 -4.91 -7.05 -0.03
C ARG A 19 -4.98 -5.72 -0.76
N ALA A 20 -4.26 -5.60 -1.87
CA ALA A 20 -4.46 -4.48 -2.78
C ALA A 20 -5.93 -4.55 -3.23
N LEU A 21 -6.72 -3.55 -2.84
CA LEU A 21 -8.12 -3.44 -3.19
C LEU A 21 -8.25 -2.95 -4.63
N TYR A 22 -7.65 -1.79 -4.91
CA TYR A 22 -7.61 -1.15 -6.22
C TYR A 22 -6.45 -0.15 -6.27
N SER A 23 -6.01 0.18 -7.48
CA SER A 23 -5.10 1.29 -7.75
C SER A 23 -5.85 2.43 -8.42
N GLU A 24 -5.56 3.67 -8.00
CA GLU A 24 -6.06 4.88 -8.64
C GLU A 24 -4.93 5.67 -9.27
N SER A 25 -5.14 6.07 -10.52
CA SER A 25 -4.28 7.04 -11.21
C SER A 25 -4.63 8.46 -10.74
N CYS A 26 -3.75 9.02 -9.92
CA CYS A 26 -3.80 10.41 -9.46
C CYS A 26 -2.79 11.27 -10.22
N ARG A 27 -2.91 12.59 -10.14
CA ARG A 27 -1.89 13.52 -10.63
C ARG A 27 -1.47 14.48 -9.54
N ASP A 28 -0.20 14.86 -9.51
CA ASP A 28 0.25 15.97 -8.68
C ASP A 28 -0.08 17.33 -9.33
N GLU A 29 0.17 18.43 -8.60
CA GLU A 29 -0.04 19.78 -9.13
C GLU A 29 0.77 20.08 -10.41
N GLU A 30 1.86 19.37 -10.61
CA GLU A 30 2.71 19.47 -11.79
C GLU A 30 2.17 18.64 -12.98
N GLY A 31 1.12 17.85 -12.76
CA GLY A 31 0.49 17.01 -13.78
C GLY A 31 1.16 15.66 -14.00
N ASN A 32 2.12 15.26 -13.16
CA ASN A 32 2.72 13.94 -13.26
C ASN A 32 1.74 12.87 -12.77
N PRO A 33 1.54 11.80 -13.54
CA PRO A 33 0.69 10.69 -13.12
C PRO A 33 1.37 9.88 -12.02
N PHE A 34 0.63 9.61 -10.96
CA PHE A 34 1.03 8.79 -9.83
C PHE A 34 -0.05 7.74 -9.58
N ASN A 35 0.33 6.46 -9.55
CA ASN A 35 -0.60 5.40 -9.21
C ASN A 35 -0.57 5.13 -7.71
N VAL A 36 -1.68 5.43 -7.03
CA VAL A 36 -1.90 5.16 -5.61
C VAL A 36 -2.60 3.82 -5.46
N VAL A 37 -1.93 2.85 -4.85
CA VAL A 37 -2.46 1.56 -4.47
C VAL A 37 -3.11 1.64 -3.09
N VAL A 38 -4.38 1.27 -3.04
CA VAL A 38 -5.15 1.17 -1.80
C VAL A 38 -5.05 -0.24 -1.26
N TRP A 39 -4.53 -0.37 -0.07
CA TRP A 39 -4.38 -1.63 0.65
C TRP A 39 -5.41 -1.74 1.76
N ARG A 40 -6.03 -2.91 1.91
CA ARG A 40 -6.78 -3.25 3.12
C ARG A 40 -5.92 -4.13 4.00
N GLU A 41 -5.61 -3.65 5.21
CA GLU A 41 -4.75 -4.39 6.14
C GLU A 41 -5.46 -5.60 6.74
N TRP A 42 -6.77 -5.50 7.03
CA TRP A 42 -7.51 -6.57 7.70
C TRP A 42 -8.96 -6.71 7.22
N PRO A 43 -9.47 -7.95 7.09
CA PRO A 43 -10.89 -8.20 6.92
C PRO A 43 -11.61 -7.91 8.25
N GLY A 44 -12.12 -6.69 8.42
CA GLY A 44 -12.89 -6.29 9.61
C GLY A 44 -12.49 -4.94 10.20
N LEU A 45 -11.33 -4.39 9.82
CA LEU A 45 -10.97 -3.01 10.12
C LEU A 45 -11.21 -2.16 8.87
N SER A 46 -11.90 -1.04 9.02
CA SER A 46 -12.07 -0.02 7.97
C SER A 46 -10.79 0.78 7.70
N THR A 47 -9.65 0.33 8.24
CA THR A 47 -8.34 0.96 8.03
C THR A 47 -7.80 0.56 6.67
N THR A 48 -7.79 1.52 5.76
CA THR A 48 -7.11 1.47 4.48
C THR A 48 -5.72 2.09 4.62
N SER A 49 -4.72 1.42 4.06
CA SER A 49 -3.37 1.95 3.93
C SER A 49 -3.16 2.35 2.48
N TYR A 50 -2.61 3.53 2.23
CA TYR A 50 -2.40 4.03 0.88
C TYR A 50 -0.89 4.09 0.61
N THR A 51 -0.47 3.57 -0.53
CA THR A 51 0.91 3.72 -0.99
C THR A 51 0.92 3.98 -2.47
N LEU A 52 1.98 4.57 -3.00
CA LEU A 52 2.23 4.58 -4.44
C LEU A 52 2.60 3.18 -4.92
N GLU A 53 2.52 2.95 -6.24
CA GLU A 53 3.06 1.75 -6.89
C GLU A 53 4.55 1.54 -6.61
N ASP A 54 5.29 2.63 -6.40
CA ASP A 54 6.71 2.60 -6.01
C ASP A 54 6.91 2.08 -4.57
N GLY A 55 5.85 1.91 -3.79
CA GLY A 55 5.89 1.52 -2.38
C GLY A 55 6.01 2.71 -1.42
N THR A 56 6.10 3.93 -1.94
CA THR A 56 6.13 5.15 -1.14
C THR A 56 4.79 5.34 -0.40
N PRO A 57 4.78 5.53 0.93
CA PRO A 57 3.54 5.73 1.68
C PRO A 57 2.90 7.09 1.37
N VAL A 58 1.60 7.09 1.19
CA VAL A 58 0.80 8.31 1.03
C VAL A 58 -0.27 8.36 2.11
N GLN A 59 -0.61 9.56 2.54
CA GLN A 59 -1.63 9.82 3.54
C GLN A 59 -2.85 10.40 2.83
N TYR A 60 -4.02 9.82 3.05
CA TYR A 60 -5.27 10.40 2.58
C TYR A 60 -5.58 11.63 3.46
N GLU A 61 -5.74 12.80 2.86
CA GLU A 61 -6.18 14.00 3.59
C GLU A 61 -7.69 14.15 3.46
N ASP A 62 -8.21 14.57 2.31
CA ASP A 62 -9.63 14.88 2.14
C ASP A 62 -10.03 14.84 0.66
N GLU A 63 -11.30 14.55 0.37
CA GLU A 63 -11.93 14.71 -0.96
C GLU A 63 -11.11 14.18 -2.17
N CYS A 64 -10.44 13.03 -2.00
CA CYS A 64 -9.56 12.42 -3.01
C CYS A 64 -8.21 13.13 -3.23
N VAL A 65 -7.74 13.84 -2.21
CA VAL A 65 -6.40 14.38 -2.08
C VAL A 65 -5.55 13.42 -1.24
N PHE A 66 -4.41 13.01 -1.80
CA PHE A 66 -3.41 12.19 -1.12
C PHE A 66 -2.11 12.95 -0.99
N ARG A 67 -1.53 12.96 0.21
CA ARG A 67 -0.24 13.57 0.48
C ARG A 67 0.86 12.52 0.51
N ILE A 68 1.89 12.68 -0.31
CA ILE A 68 3.08 11.84 -0.26
C ILE A 68 3.84 12.16 1.02
N VAL A 69 3.99 11.20 1.94
CA VAL A 69 4.62 11.46 3.25
C VAL A 69 6.09 11.84 3.08
N THR A 70 6.78 11.23 2.12
CA THR A 70 8.21 11.46 1.87
C THR A 70 8.51 12.83 1.28
N THR A 71 7.71 13.28 0.31
CA THR A 71 7.97 14.53 -0.46
C THR A 71 7.09 15.69 0.02
N GLY A 72 6.01 15.40 0.74
CA GLY A 72 4.99 16.38 1.11
C GLY A 72 4.08 16.83 -0.04
N LYS A 73 4.29 16.32 -1.26
CA LYS A 73 3.50 16.62 -2.45
C LYS A 73 2.05 16.15 -2.30
N LEU A 74 1.12 16.92 -2.85
CA LEU A 74 -0.29 16.59 -2.91
C LEU A 74 -0.62 15.96 -4.27
N LEU A 75 -1.43 14.91 -4.23
CA LEU A 75 -1.94 14.18 -5.37
C LEU A 75 -3.46 14.34 -5.36
N THR A 76 -4.01 14.87 -6.43
CA THR A 76 -5.45 14.95 -6.66
C THR A 76 -5.87 13.83 -7.58
N ARG A 77 -6.91 13.09 -7.21
CA ARG A 77 -7.50 12.05 -8.06
C ARG A 77 -8.04 12.67 -9.36
N CYS A 78 -7.72 12.06 -10.49
CA CYS A 78 -8.40 12.35 -11.75
C CYS A 78 -9.58 11.38 -11.90
N ASP A 79 -10.75 11.93 -12.21
CA ASP A 79 -11.95 11.18 -12.64
C ASP A 79 -11.74 10.51 -14.00
#